data_AF-A0A9E5QZJ0-F1
#
_entry.id   AF-A0A9E5QZJ0-F1
#
_cell.length_a   1.000
_cell.length_b   1.000
_cell.length_c   1.000
_cell.angle_alpha   90.00
_cell.angle_beta   90.00
_cell.angle_gamma   90.00
#
_symmetry.space_group_name_H-M   'P 1'
#
loop_
_entity.id
_entity.type
_entity.pdbx_description
1 polymer ?
#
loop_
_entity_poly.entity_id
_entity_poly.type
_entity_poly.pdbx_seq_one_letter_code
_entity_poly.pdbx_strand_id
1 'polypeptide(L)' 'MESKLILLDTGVLITYFRATDKQNTWFWQLAGQYDLAIASVSEYEFRVGFKNQHDAFL' A
#
# COMPACT_ATOMS: atom_id res chain seq x y z
N MET A 1 -23.04 -1.28 -9.57
CA MET A 1 -22.45 -0.65 -8.36
C MET A 1 -21.26 0.14 -8.85
N GLU A 2 -21.22 1.43 -8.56
CA GLU A 2 -20.09 2.30 -8.93
C GLU A 2 -18.86 1.85 -8.14
N SER A 3 -17.77 1.53 -8.83
CA SER A 3 -16.55 1.09 -8.17
C SER A 3 -15.89 2.30 -7.51
N LYS A 4 -15.64 2.20 -6.19
CA LYS A 4 -15.01 3.28 -5.44
C LYS A 4 -13.50 3.07 -5.51
N LEU A 5 -12.86 3.84 -6.38
CA LEU A 5 -11.41 3.87 -6.51
C LEU A 5 -10.81 4.79 -5.44
N ILE A 6 -9.82 4.30 -4.71
CA ILE A 6 -9.02 5.12 -3.79
C ILE A 6 -7.56 5.17 -4.25
N LEU A 7 -6.94 6.33 -4.08
CA LEU A 7 -5.51 6.51 -4.32
C LEU A 7 -4.76 6.30 -3.01
N LEU A 8 -3.80 5.38 -3.00
CA LEU A 8 -2.99 5.08 -1.84
C LEU A 8 -1.80 6.04 -1.74
N ASP A 9 -1.62 6.60 -0.55
CA ASP A 9 -0.44 7.37 -0.18
C ASP A 9 0.71 6.46 0.27
N THR A 10 1.95 6.92 0.08
CA THR A 10 3.17 6.21 0.47
C THR A 10 3.18 5.87 1.97
N GLY A 11 2.66 6.73 2.85
CA GLY A 11 2.59 6.48 4.28
C GLY A 11 1.71 5.27 4.64
N VAL A 12 0.62 5.05 3.90
CA VAL A 12 -0.25 3.88 4.08
C VAL A 12 0.50 2.60 3.72
N LEU A 13 1.23 2.61 2.61
CA LEU A 13 2.06 1.49 2.18
C LEU A 13 3.18 1.22 3.18
N ILE A 14 3.94 2.23 3.59
CA ILE A 14 5.03 2.08 4.57
C ILE A 14 4.49 1.49 5.89
N THR A 15 3.35 2.00 6.38
CA THR A 15 2.72 1.50 7.60
C THR A 15 2.33 0.04 7.45
N TYR A 16 1.71 -0.32 6.33
CA TYR A 16 1.38 -1.71 6.02
C TYR A 16 2.61 -2.59 6.04
N PHE A 17 3.66 -2.24 5.29
CA PHE A 17 4.85 -3.07 5.15
C PHE A 17 5.69 -3.17 6.43
N ARG A 18 5.66 -2.17 7.32
CA ARG A 18 6.34 -2.22 8.62
C ARG A 18 5.55 -2.93 9.73
N ALA A 19 4.23 -3.06 9.60
CA ALA A 19 3.40 -3.68 10.63
C ALA A 19 3.74 -5.17 10.80
N THR A 20 3.91 -5.63 12.04
CA THR A 20 4.02 -7.07 12.35
C THR A 20 2.70 -7.79 12.10
N ASP A 21 1.59 -7.15 12.47
CA ASP A 21 0.24 -7.64 12.20
C ASP A 21 -0.41 -6.81 11.09
N LYS A 22 -0.44 -7.40 9.89
CA LYS A 22 -0.97 -6.78 8.68
C LYS A 22 -2.48 -6.57 8.73
N GLN A 23 -3.22 -7.41 9.45
CA GLN A 23 -4.68 -7.43 9.42
C GLN A 23 -5.29 -6.20 10.10
N ASN A 24 -4.53 -5.60 11.03
CA ASN A 24 -4.92 -4.41 11.77
C ASN A 24 -4.54 -3.09 11.07
N THR A 25 -4.03 -3.15 9.85
CA THR A 25 -3.65 -1.96 9.08
C THR A 25 -4.83 -1.42 8.27
N TRP A 26 -4.83 -0.11 8.02
CA TRP A 26 -5.84 0.52 7.17
C TRP A 26 -5.80 -0.02 5.74
N PHE A 27 -4.61 -0.29 5.21
CA PHE A 27 -4.46 -0.91 3.89
C PHE A 27 -5.25 -2.22 3.79
N TRP A 28 -5.10 -3.11 4.77
CA TRP A 28 -5.80 -4.40 4.78
C TRP A 28 -7.33 -4.23 4.83
N GLN A 29 -7.81 -3.30 5.66
CA GLN A 29 -9.24 -3.02 5.78
C GLN A 29 -9.84 -2.43 4.49
N LEU A 30 -9.07 -1.58 3.79
CA LEU A 30 -9.51 -0.89 2.57
C LEU A 30 -9.41 -1.78 1.32
N ALA A 31 -8.42 -2.67 1.26
CA ALA A 31 -8.20 -3.55 0.11
C ALA A 31 -9.37 -4.51 -0.17
N GLY A 32 -10.18 -4.83 0.86
CA GLY A 32 -11.39 -5.64 0.71
C GLY A 32 -12.65 -4.87 0.32
N GLN A 33 -12.60 -3.54 0.26
CA GLN A 33 -13.77 -2.67 0.10
C GLN A 33 -13.68 -1.73 -1.11
N TYR A 34 -12.48 -1.45 -1.61
CA TYR A 34 -12.21 -0.45 -2.63
C TYR A 34 -11.28 -1.00 -3.71
N ASP A 35 -11.42 -0.48 -4.93
CA ASP A 35 -10.38 -0.62 -5.93
C ASP A 35 -9.20 0.29 -5.53
N LEU A 36 -7.98 -0.19 -5.71
CA LEU A 36 -6.77 0.50 -5.27
C LEU A 36 -6.00 1.04 -6.47
N ALA A 37 -5.64 2.32 -6.42
CA ALA A 37 -4.66 2.93 -7.31
C ALA A 37 -3.43 3.38 -6.51
N ILE A 38 -2.27 3.37 -7.17
CA ILE A 38 -1.02 3.92 -6.64
C ILE A 38 -0.50 4.91 -7.67
N ALA A 39 -0.17 6.13 -7.24
CA ALA A 39 0.46 7.11 -8.12
C ALA A 39 1.92 6.71 -8.37
N SER A 40 2.45 6.98 -9.56
CA SER A 40 3.84 6.68 -9.89
C SER A 40 4.84 7.35 -8.94
N VAL A 41 4.50 8.52 -8.38
CA VAL A 41 5.33 9.19 -7.36
C VAL A 41 5.37 8.39 -6.05
N SER A 42 4.22 7.88 -5.59
CA SER A 42 4.15 7.08 -4.37
C SER A 42 4.84 5.72 -4.53
N GLU A 43 4.73 5.13 -5.73
CA GLU A 43 5.50 3.94 -6.09
C GLU A 43 7.01 4.21 -6.06
N TYR A 44 7.46 5.32 -6.64
CA TYR A 44 8.87 5.73 -6.61
C TYR A 44 9.37 5.95 -5.18
N GLU A 45 8.65 6.73 -4.36
CA GLU A 45 9.01 6.98 -2.96
C GLU A 45 9.10 5.69 -2.15
N PHE A 46 8.14 4.80 -2.35
CA PHE A 46 8.14 3.50 -1.72
C PHE A 46 9.39 2.71 -2.13
N ARG A 47 9.66 2.56 -3.43
CA ARG A 47 10.82 1.82 -3.96
C ARG A 47 12.16 2.37 -3.47
N VAL A 48 12.32 3.69 -3.42
CA VAL A 48 13.55 4.33 -2.94
C VAL A 48 13.75 4.15 -1.43
N GLY A 49 12.66 4.20 -0.66
CA GLY A 49 12.70 4.00 0.79
C GLY A 49 12.78 2.53 1.23
N PHE A 50 12.39 1.60 0.36
CA PHE A 50 12.34 0.17 0.64
C PHE A 50 13.71 -0.48 0.45
N LYS A 51 14.46 -0.64 1.54
CA LYS A 51 15.77 -1.33 1.52
C LYS A 51 15.57 -2.85 1.53
N ASN A 52 15.89 -3.52 0.42
CA ASN A 52 16.23 -4.96 0.20
C ASN A 52 15.87 -6.00 1.29
N GLN A 53 14.68 -5.97 1.88
CA GLN A 53 14.23 -7.05 2.77
C GLN A 53 12.97 -7.78 2.29
N HIS A 54 12.30 -7.31 1.23
CA HIS A 54 11.17 -8.04 0.64
C HIS A 54 11.08 -7.84 -0.88
N ASP A 55 12.03 -8.37 -1.64
CA ASP A 55 12.06 -8.34 -3.12
C ASP A 55 10.95 -9.16 -3.81
N ALA A 56 9.91 -9.59 -3.07
CA ALA A 56 8.94 -10.56 -3.56
C ALA A 56 7.52 -9.99 -3.65
N PHE A 57 7.30 -8.84 -4.29
CA PHE A 57 5.92 -8.36 -4.55
C PHE A 57 5.77 -7.49 -5.81
N LEU A 58 6.57 -7.76 -6.86
CA LEU A 58 6.35 -7.24 -8.21
C LEU A 58 6.33 -8.36 -9.22
#